data_AF-A0A563CE41-F1
#
_entry.id   AF-A0A563CE41-F1
#
_cell.length_a   1.000
_cell.length_b   1.000
_cell.length_c   1.000
_cell.angle_alpha   90.00
_cell.angle_beta   90.00
_cell.angle_gamma   90.00
#
_symmetry.space_group_name_H-M   'P 1'
#
loop_
_entity.id
_entity.type
_entity.pdbx_description
1 polymer ?
#
loop_
_entity_poly.entity_id
_entity_poly.type
_entity_poly.pdbx_seq_one_letter_code
_entity_poly.pdbx_strand_id
1 'polypeptide(L)'
;MGVYYKNAEDIVRGRVGRRLDTFMYHEAKRELRRGEHLYAVVEFATHTAALCVDEDKEFYTFSKLLYPYTFYALSEYAHSRSV
;
A
#
# COMPACT_ATOMS: atom_id res chain seq x y z
N MET A 1 -6.73 10.74 7.60
CA MET A 1 -6.05 10.05 8.71
C MET A 1 -5.73 8.70 8.13
N GLY A 2 -4.47 8.40 7.84
CA GLY A 2 -4.10 7.27 6.98
C GLY A 2 -4.56 5.94 7.57
N VAL A 3 -5.19 5.10 6.76
CA VAL A 3 -5.63 3.76 7.17
C VAL A 3 -4.41 2.85 7.19
N TYR A 4 -4.03 2.38 8.39
CA TYR A 4 -2.97 1.40 8.59
C TYR A 4 -3.54 -0.01 8.42
N TYR A 5 -2.98 -0.79 7.50
CA TYR A 5 -3.38 -2.18 7.34
C TYR A 5 -2.79 -3.03 8.47
N LYS A 6 -3.64 -3.57 9.34
CA LYS A 6 -3.23 -4.26 10.58
C LYS A 6 -2.42 -5.54 10.35
N ASN A 7 -2.53 -6.16 9.16
CA ASN A 7 -1.85 -7.41 8.80
C ASN A 7 -0.95 -7.23 7.57
N ALA A 8 -0.05 -6.26 7.60
CA ALA A 8 0.83 -5.97 6.46
C ALA A 8 1.69 -7.17 6.02
N GLU A 9 1.97 -8.11 6.94
CA GLU A 9 2.64 -9.39 6.62
C GLU A 9 1.88 -10.24 5.60
N ASP A 10 0.55 -10.22 5.60
CA ASP A 10 -0.25 -10.98 4.63
C ASP A 10 -0.14 -10.39 3.21
N ILE A 11 0.16 -9.08 3.10
CA ILE A 11 0.42 -8.41 1.82
C ILE A 11 1.77 -8.87 1.26
N VAL A 12 2.83 -8.80 2.07
CA VAL A 12 4.19 -9.20 1.67
C VAL A 12 4.27 -10.69 1.33
N ARG A 13 3.52 -11.53 2.07
CA ARG A 13 3.44 -12.97 1.81
C ARG A 13 2.60 -13.33 0.58
N GLY A 14 2.08 -12.35 -0.16
CA GLY A 14 1.28 -12.56 -1.37
C GLY A 14 -0.07 -13.23 -1.12
N ARG A 15 -0.55 -13.24 0.13
CA ARG A 15 -1.87 -13.78 0.48
C ARG A 15 -2.97 -12.80 0.13
N VAL A 16 -2.65 -11.50 0.15
CA VAL A 16 -3.60 -10.41 -0.05
C VAL A 16 -2.97 -9.31 -0.92
N GLY A 17 -3.69 -8.91 -1.95
CA GLY A 17 -3.25 -7.85 -2.87
C GLY A 17 -2.24 -8.32 -3.92
N ARG A 18 -1.97 -7.43 -4.88
CA ARG A 18 -1.07 -7.62 -6.01
C ARG A 18 0.06 -6.61 -5.92
N ARG A 19 1.31 -7.07 -5.96
CA ARG A 19 2.47 -6.19 -6.07
C ARG A 19 2.42 -5.43 -7.40
N LEU A 20 2.64 -4.12 -7.35
CA LEU A 20 2.81 -3.28 -8.53
C LEU A 20 4.31 -3.14 -8.79
N ASP A 21 4.75 -3.41 -10.02
CA ASP A 21 6.17 -3.39 -10.39
C ASP A 21 6.62 -2.00 -10.84
N THR A 22 6.24 -0.99 -10.06
CA THR A 22 6.60 0.40 -10.27
C THR A 22 6.87 1.08 -8.94
N PHE A 23 7.77 2.05 -8.97
CA PHE A 23 8.05 2.95 -7.85
C PHE A 23 7.42 4.33 -8.05
N MET A 24 6.81 4.57 -9.21
CA MET A 24 6.18 5.84 -9.52
C MET A 24 4.71 5.81 -9.15
N TYR A 25 4.31 6.71 -8.25
CA TYR A 25 2.94 6.78 -7.75
C TYR A 25 1.87 6.92 -8.85
N HIS A 26 2.16 7.73 -9.88
CA HIS A 26 1.23 7.94 -10.99
C HIS A 26 1.07 6.69 -11.86
N GLU A 27 2.14 5.90 -12.05
CA GLU A 27 2.06 4.61 -12.75
C GLU A 27 1.29 3.60 -11.90
N ALA A 28 1.59 3.55 -10.60
CA ALA A 28 0.90 2.68 -9.66
C ALA A 28 -0.61 2.92 -9.68
N LYS A 29 -1.04 4.19 -9.67
CA LYS A 29 -2.46 4.57 -9.81
C LYS A 29 -3.09 4.12 -11.13
N ARG A 30 -2.35 4.19 -12.25
CA ARG A 30 -2.84 3.75 -13.56
C ARG A 30 -3.00 2.24 -13.65
N GLU A 31 -2.22 1.49 -12.89
CA GLU A 31 -2.31 0.03 -12.82
C GLU A 31 -3.43 -0.48 -11.92
N LEU A 32 -4.03 0.37 -11.09
CA LEU A 32 -5.14 -0.02 -10.23
C LEU A 32 -6.36 -0.42 -11.05
N ARG A 33 -6.97 -1.55 -10.67
CA ARG A 33 -8.26 -1.98 -11.21
C ARG A 33 -9.38 -1.34 -10.41
N ARG A 34 -10.59 -1.35 -10.99
CA ARG A 34 -11.78 -0.85 -10.30
C ARG A 34 -12.02 -1.65 -9.02
N GLY A 35 -12.13 -0.95 -7.89
CA GLY A 35 -12.27 -1.57 -6.56
C GLY A 35 -10.95 -2.03 -5.94
N GLU A 36 -9.80 -1.60 -6.48
CA GLU A 36 -8.50 -1.73 -5.81
C GLU A 36 -8.09 -0.39 -5.18
N HIS A 37 -7.40 -0.51 -4.05
CA HIS A 37 -6.80 0.57 -3.27
C HIS A 37 -5.28 0.46 -3.32
N LEU A 38 -4.61 1.60 -3.40
CA LEU A 38 -3.15 1.66 -3.45
C LEU A 38 -2.57 1.70 -2.05
N TYR A 39 -1.65 0.79 -1.79
CA TYR A 39 -0.90 0.70 -0.55
C TYR A 39 0.59 0.88 -0.78
N ALA A 40 1.21 1.70 0.05
CA ALA A 40 2.66 1.74 0.20
C ALA A 40 3.06 0.84 1.38
N VAL A 41 3.86 -0.18 1.10
CA VAL A 41 4.33 -1.14 2.09
C VAL A 41 5.81 -0.91 2.37
N VAL A 42 6.14 -0.76 3.65
CA VAL A 42 7.52 -0.63 4.15
C VAL A 42 7.82 -1.86 5.00
N GLU A 43 8.89 -2.56 4.64
CA GLU A 43 9.40 -3.70 5.38
C GLU A 43 10.51 -3.22 6.31
N PHE A 44 10.25 -3.18 7.61
CA PHE A 44 11.27 -2.97 8.63
C PHE A 44 11.81 -4.32 9.12
N ALA A 45 12.99 -4.31 9.74
CA ALA A 45 13.60 -5.52 10.29
C ALA A 45 12.73 -6.22 11.36
N THR A 46 11.87 -5.47 12.05
CA THR A 46 11.05 -5.97 13.17
C THR A 46 9.58 -6.13 12.84
N HIS A 47 9.08 -5.47 11.80
CA HIS A 47 7.66 -5.48 11.42
C HIS A 47 7.47 -4.94 10.02
N THR A 48 6.31 -5.20 9.43
CA THR A 48 5.88 -4.59 8.17
C THR A 48 4.82 -3.54 8.46
N ALA A 49 4.95 -2.36 7.85
CA ALA A 49 3.92 -1.33 7.86
C ALA A 49 3.31 -1.20 6.46
N ALA A 50 1.98 -1.10 6.38
CA ALA A 50 1.28 -0.86 5.12
C ALA A 50 0.30 0.30 5.29
N LEU A 51 0.45 1.30 4.45
CA LEU A 51 -0.32 2.54 4.48
C LEU A 51 -1.13 2.67 3.20
N CYS A 52 -2.44 2.93 3.34
CA CYS A 52 -3.28 3.32 2.21
C CYS A 52 -2.84 4.70 1.72
N VAL A 53 -2.57 4.83 0.41
CA VAL A 53 -2.08 6.06 -0.22
C VAL A 53 -2.92 6.39 -1.46
N ASP A 54 -4.22 6.15 -1.40
CA ASP A 54 -5.16 6.48 -2.49
C ASP A 54 -5.17 7.98 -2.78
N GLU A 55 -5.01 8.81 -1.75
CA GLU A 55 -4.93 10.25 -1.91
C GLU A 55 -3.48 10.73 -2.09
N ASP A 56 -3.29 11.68 -3.01
CA ASP A 56 -1.97 12.28 -3.29
C ASP A 56 -1.35 12.88 -2.03
N LYS A 57 -2.19 13.40 -1.12
CA LYS A 57 -1.75 13.98 0.16
C LYS A 57 -1.17 12.94 1.11
N GLU A 58 -1.74 11.73 1.12
CA GLU A 58 -1.25 10.62 1.94
C GLU A 58 0.09 10.14 1.39
N PHE A 59 0.18 9.95 0.08
CA PHE A 59 1.46 9.61 -0.57
C PHE A 59 2.52 10.68 -0.35
N TYR A 60 2.19 11.96 -0.51
CA TYR A 60 3.13 13.06 -0.30
C TYR A 60 3.64 13.15 1.15
N THR A 61 2.79 12.85 2.12
CA THR A 61 3.19 12.80 3.53
C THR A 61 4.12 11.61 3.77
N PHE A 62 3.78 10.46 3.19
CA PHE A 62 4.57 9.25 3.28
C PHE A 62 5.94 9.36 2.60
N SER A 63 6.00 9.95 1.40
CA SER A 63 7.23 10.08 0.61
C SER A 63 8.30 10.94 1.32
N LYS A 64 7.89 11.82 2.23
CA LYS A 64 8.81 12.61 3.06
C LYS A 64 9.58 11.77 4.09
N LEU A 65 9.10 10.57 4.41
CA LEU A 65 9.77 9.68 5.35
C LEU A 65 11.02 9.01 4.76
N LEU A 66 11.21 9.07 3.43
CA LEU A 66 12.39 8.58 2.72
C LEU A 66 12.74 7.10 2.99
N TYR A 67 11.76 6.29 3.37
CA TYR A 67 11.95 4.84 3.53
C TYR A 67 11.82 4.10 2.19
N PRO A 68 12.53 2.98 2.00
CA PRO A 68 12.25 2.07 0.90
C PRO A 68 10.83 1.52 1.02
N TYR A 69 10.08 1.53 -0.07
CA TYR A 69 8.71 1.02 -0.09
C TYR A 69 8.42 0.28 -1.38
N THR A 70 7.40 -0.57 -1.31
CA THR A 70 6.85 -1.28 -2.47
C THR A 70 5.36 -0.98 -2.56
N PHE A 71 4.86 -0.73 -3.77
CA PHE A 71 3.45 -0.54 -3.99
C PHE A 71 2.70 -1.86 -4.14
N TYR A 72 1.53 -1.93 -3.52
CA TYR A 72 0.60 -3.03 -3.64
C TYR A 72 -0.80 -2.50 -3.92
N ALA A 73 -1.52 -3.18 -4.80
CA ALA A 73 -2.94 -2.98 -5.04
C ALA A 73 -3.73 -3.98 -4.19
N LEU A 74 -4.56 -3.50 -3.27
CA LEU A 74 -5.43 -4.34 -2.46
C LEU A 74 -6.87 -4.19 -2.91
N SER A 75 -7.60 -5.29 -3.08
CA SER A 75 -9.05 -5.23 -3.33
C SER A 75 -9.79 -4.56 -2.17
N GLU A 76 -10.92 -3.92 -2.45
CA GLU A 76 -11.86 -3.34 -1.47
C GLU A 76 -12.23 -4.34 -0.36
N TYR A 77 -12.40 -5.62 -0.69
CA TYR A 77 -12.64 -6.68 0.30
C TYR A 77 -11.50 -6.79 1.32
N ALA A 78 -10.25 -6.77 0.84
CA ALA A 78 -9.08 -6.79 1.71
C ALA A 78 -8.97 -5.52 2.54
N HIS A 79 -9.21 -4.35 1.93
CA HIS A 79 -9.21 -3.05 2.59
C HIS A 79 -10.22 -3.02 3.75
N SER A 80 -11.45 -3.48 3.52
CA SER A 80 -12.53 -3.51 4.52
C SER A 80 -12.22 -4.36 5.76
N ARG A 81 -11.35 -5.38 5.62
CA ARG A 81 -10.92 -6.23 6.74
C ARG A 81 -9.87 -5.58 7.65
N SER A 82 -9.34 -4.44 7.25
CA SER A 82 -8.33 -3.70 8.01
C SER A 82 -8.83 -2.45 8.71
N VAL A 83 -10.09 -2.07 8.48
CA VAL A 83 -10.76 -0.94 9.13
C VAL A 83 -11.62 -1.44 10.28
#